data_AF-A0A8X6G1V4-F1
#
_entry.id   AF-A0A8X6G1V4-F1
#
_cell.length_a   1.000
_cell.length_b   1.000
_cell.length_c   1.000
_cell.angle_alpha   90.00
_cell.angle_beta   90.00
_cell.angle_gamma   90.00
#
_symmetry.space_group_name_H-M   'P 1'
#
loop_
_entity.id
_entity.type
_entity.pdbx_description
1 polymer ?
#
loop_
_entity_poly.entity_id
_entity_poly.type
_entity_poly.pdbx_seq_one_letter_code
_entity_poly.pdbx_strand_id
1 'polypeptide(L)' 'MKKLHNNQLSKLEEAIKQVQGNSHIGELKSGNLANVRVYKFSIFNQLTLLAYLYNEQNNELTLLALAPHENFYRDLKKRV' A
#
# COMPACT_ATOMS: atom_id res chain seq x y z
N MET A 1 2.94 18.31 14.55
CA MET A 1 2.51 16.93 14.24
C MET A 1 1.29 17.01 13.32
N LYS A 2 1.45 16.81 12.00
CA LYS A 2 0.35 16.93 11.03
C LYS A 2 -0.56 15.71 11.18
N LYS A 3 -1.67 15.89 11.90
CA LYS A 3 -2.79 14.94 11.94
C LYS A 3 -3.18 14.61 10.50
N LEU A 4 -3.16 13.33 10.12
CA LEU A 4 -3.77 12.90 8.85
C LEU A 4 -5.22 13.41 8.86
N HIS A 5 -5.59 14.22 7.86
CA HIS A 5 -6.98 14.65 7.71
C HIS A 5 -7.87 13.41 7.60
N ASN A 6 -8.97 13.37 8.36
CA ASN A 6 -9.93 12.24 8.42
C ASN A 6 -10.28 11.70 7.03
N ASN A 7 -10.38 12.59 6.04
CA ASN A 7 -10.65 12.26 4.66
C ASN A 7 -9.61 11.32 4.00
N GLN A 8 -8.33 11.45 4.33
CA GLN A 8 -7.30 10.54 3.84
C GLN A 8 -7.37 9.17 4.53
N LEU A 9 -7.77 9.15 5.81
CA LEU A 9 -7.96 7.92 6.55
C LEU A 9 -9.09 7.08 5.94
N SER A 10 -10.24 7.68 5.63
CA SER A 10 -11.36 6.96 4.99
C SER A 10 -10.97 6.39 3.63
N LYS A 11 -10.20 7.13 2.81
CA LYS A 11 -9.71 6.61 1.53
C LYS A 11 -8.71 5.47 1.68
N LEU A 12 -7.88 5.53 2.73
CA LEU A 12 -6.98 4.44 3.09
C LEU A 12 -7.77 3.21 3.55
N GLU A 13 -8.79 3.39 4.40
CA GLU A 13 -9.67 2.29 4.83
C GLU A 13 -10.40 1.65 3.65
N GLU A 14 -10.91 2.45 2.71
CA GLU A 14 -11.49 1.93 1.46
C GLU A 14 -10.46 1.13 0.65
N ALA A 15 -9.22 1.63 0.54
CA ALA A 15 -8.14 0.92 -0.14
C ALA A 15 -7.81 -0.41 0.56
N ILE A 16 -7.71 -0.41 1.90
CA ILE A 16 -7.46 -1.62 2.69
C ILE A 16 -8.60 -2.61 2.50
N LYS A 17 -9.87 -2.18 2.54
CA LYS A 17 -11.03 -3.06 2.29
C LYS A 17 -11.00 -3.65 0.88
N GLN A 18 -10.62 -2.86 -0.13
CA GLN A 18 -10.45 -3.37 -1.50
C GLN A 18 -9.34 -4.41 -1.58
N VAL A 19 -8.20 -4.17 -0.93
CA VAL A 19 -7.09 -5.12 -0.87
C VAL A 19 -7.47 -6.35 -0.03
N GLN A 20 -8.26 -6.23 1.03
CA GLN A 20 -8.77 -7.37 1.79
C GLN A 20 -9.77 -8.21 0.98
N GLY A 21 -10.64 -7.57 0.20
CA GLY A 21 -11.58 -8.26 -0.68
C GLY A 21 -10.91 -8.85 -1.93
N ASN A 22 -9.80 -8.24 -2.38
CA ASN A 22 -9.01 -8.70 -3.51
C ASN A 22 -7.52 -8.46 -3.26
N SER A 23 -6.88 -9.41 -2.56
CA SER A 23 -5.45 -9.32 -2.22
C SER A 23 -4.53 -9.24 -3.43
N HIS A 24 -5.03 -9.63 -4.61
CA HIS A 24 -4.33 -9.58 -5.88
C HIS A 24 -4.49 -8.27 -6.67
N ILE A 25 -5.25 -7.29 -6.15
CA ILE A 25 -5.45 -5.99 -6.79
C ILE A 25 -4.14 -5.18 -6.93
N GLY A 26 -3.19 -5.41 -6.02
CA GLY A 26 -1.87 -4.79 -6.06
C GLY A 26 -0.94 -5.48 -7.05
N GLU A 27 -0.09 -4.67 -7.68
CA GLU A 27 0.92 -5.10 -8.64
C GLU A 27 2.03 -5.84 -7.86
N LEU A 28 2.15 -7.16 -8.06
CA LEU A 28 3.20 -7.97 -7.43
C LEU A 28 4.55 -7.61 -8.04
N LYS A 29 5.52 -7.24 -7.22
CA LYS A 29 6.87 -7.00 -7.72
C LYS A 29 7.65 -8.30 -7.79
N SER A 30 8.14 -8.65 -8.98
CA SER A 30 9.04 -9.79 -9.17
C SER A 30 10.49 -9.45 -8.75
N GLY A 31 11.26 -10.46 -8.33
CA GLY A 31 12.67 -10.32 -7.94
C GLY A 31 12.87 -10.35 -6.41
N ASN A 32 13.80 -9.54 -5.87
CA ASN A 32 14.11 -9.49 -4.43
C ASN A 32 12.93 -8.98 -3.56
N LEU A 33 11.86 -8.49 -4.20
CA LEU A 33 10.62 -8.00 -3.58
C LEU A 33 9.42 -8.91 -3.90
N ALA A 34 9.66 -10.19 -4.19
CA ALA A 34 8.67 -11.18 -4.65
C ALA A 34 7.40 -11.27 -3.81
N ASN A 35 7.44 -10.86 -2.53
CA ASN A 35 6.29 -10.91 -1.63
C ASN A 35 5.59 -9.55 -1.44
N VAL A 36 6.14 -8.47 -2.00
CA VAL A 36 5.61 -7.10 -1.88
C VAL A 36 4.68 -6.80 -3.05
N ARG A 37 3.44 -6.46 -2.71
CA ARG A 37 2.45 -5.92 -3.63
C ARG A 37 2.34 -4.42 -3.44
N VAL A 38 2.18 -3.71 -4.55
CA VAL A 38 2.00 -2.26 -4.54
C VAL A 38 0.65 -1.92 -5.13
N TYR A 39 -0.24 -1.41 -4.30
CA TYR A 39 -1.53 -0.88 -4.74
C TYR A 39 -1.43 0.64 -4.94
N LYS A 40 -1.73 1.09 -6.15
CA LYS A 40 -1.69 2.51 -6.54
C LYS A 40 -3.11 3.04 -6.56
N PHE A 41 -3.39 4.08 -5.79
CA PHE A 41 -4.73 4.68 -5.70
C PHE A 41 -4.63 6.20 -5.53
N SER A 42 -5.64 6.91 -6.00
CA SER A 42 -5.67 8.39 -5.97
C SER A 42 -6.49 8.87 -4.79
N ILE A 43 -5.90 9.72 -3.95
CA ILE A 43 -6.55 10.35 -2.80
C ILE A 43 -6.54 11.87 -3.04
N PHE A 44 -7.70 12.52 -3.22
CA PHE A 44 -7.82 13.98 -3.42
C PHE A 44 -6.83 14.54 -4.46
N ASN A 45 -6.85 14.00 -5.69
CA ASN A 45 -5.92 14.36 -6.77
C ASN A 45 -4.43 14.04 -6.51
N GLN A 46 -4.08 13.35 -5.42
CA GLN A 46 -2.72 12.91 -5.13
C GLN A 46 -2.59 11.40 -5.31
N LEU A 47 -1.65 10.99 -6.17
CA LEU A 47 -1.39 9.57 -6.43
C LEU A 47 -0.59 8.98 -5.25
N THR A 48 -1.22 8.03 -4.56
CA THR A 48 -0.72 7.38 -3.34
C THR A 48 -0.46 5.90 -3.61
N LEU A 49 0.62 5.38 -3.04
CA LEU A 49 0.99 3.98 -3.17
C LEU A 49 1.03 3.34 -1.80
N LEU A 50 0.42 2.16 -1.72
CA LEU A 50 0.45 1.29 -0.57
C LEU A 50 1.26 0.04 -0.90
N ALA A 51 2.41 -0.11 -0.24
CA ALA A 51 3.15 -1.36 -0.19
C ALA A 51 2.55 -2.25 0.89
N TYR A 52 2.23 -3.48 0.55
CA TYR A 52 1.78 -4.49 1.49
C TYR A 52 2.35 -5.86 1.14
N LEU A 53 2.51 -6.71 2.16
CA LEU A 53 2.73 -8.14 1.99
C LEU A 53 1.40 -8.84 2.14
N TYR A 54 1.14 -9.80 1.26
CA TYR A 54 0.01 -10.70 1.41
C TYR A 54 0.53 -12.09 1.74
N ASN A 55 0.16 -12.61 2.91
CA ASN A 55 0.48 -13.95 3.31
C ASN A 55 -0.72 -14.87 3.02
N GLU A 56 -0.63 -15.64 1.94
CA GLU A 56 -1.67 -16.60 1.55
C GLU A 56 -1.90 -17.70 2.59
N GLN A 57 -0.87 -18.07 3.39
CA GLN A 57 -1.00 -19.15 4.37
C GLN A 57 -1.88 -18.77 5.56
N ASN A 58 -1.78 -17.52 6.03
CA ASN A 58 -2.56 -17.03 7.19
C ASN A 58 -3.67 -16.05 6.78
N ASN A 59 -3.79 -15.76 5.47
CA ASN A 59 -4.65 -14.72 4.92
C ASN A 59 -4.43 -13.35 5.58
N GLU A 60 -3.18 -13.08 5.96
CA GLU A 60 -2.77 -11.87 6.66
C GLU A 60 -2.21 -10.82 5.70
N LEU A 61 -2.52 -9.57 5.99
CA LEU A 61 -2.14 -8.41 5.19
C LEU A 61 -1.25 -7.49 6.02
N THR A 62 0.03 -7.44 5.69
CA THR A 62 1.00 -6.60 6.40
C THR A 62 1.28 -5.33 5.60
N LEU A 63 0.85 -4.18 6.14
CA LEU A 63 1.12 -2.88 5.53
C LEU A 63 2.58 -2.49 5.79
N LEU A 64 3.38 -2.34 4.72
CA LEU A 64 4.80 -1.99 4.83
C LEU A 64 5.03 -0.49 4.78
N ALA A 65 4.39 0.19 3.82
CA ALA A 65 4.57 1.61 3.59
C ALA A 65 3.37 2.22 2.86
N LEU A 66 3.03 3.45 3.23
CA LEU A 66 2.05 4.28 2.55
C LEU A 66 2.70 5.64 2.28
N ALA A 67 2.87 6.00 1.01
CA ALA A 67 3.44 7.29 0.63
C ALA A 67 2.96 7.75 -0.76
N PRO A 68 2.98 9.06 -1.05
CA PRO A 68 2.80 9.55 -2.41
C PRO A 68 3.92 9.10 -3.36
N HIS A 69 3.59 9.02 -4.65
CA HIS A 69 4.45 8.46 -5.71
C HIS A 69 5.87 9.04 -5.75
N GLU A 70 6.06 10.33 -5.47
CA GLU A 70 7.37 10.98 -5.57
C GLU A 70 8.47 10.34 -4.70
N ASN A 71 8.13 9.80 -3.54
CA ASN A 71 9.14 9.28 -2.59
C ASN A 71 8.99 7.78 -2.26
N PHE A 72 7.93 7.14 -2.76
CA PHE A 72 7.57 5.78 -2.35
C PHE A 72 8.68 4.74 -2.59
N TYR A 73 9.28 4.70 -3.77
CA TYR A 73 10.30 3.68 -4.08
C TYR A 73 11.59 3.85 -3.29
N ARG A 74 11.96 5.10 -2.94
CA ARG A 74 13.16 5.40 -2.17
C ARG A 74 13.01 4.95 -0.72
N ASP A 75 11.84 5.19 -0.13
CA ASP A 75 11.53 4.76 1.24
C ASP A 75 11.23 3.26 1.32
N LEU A 76 10.58 2.69 0.30
CA LEU A 76 10.32 1.26 0.23
C LEU A 76 11.64 0.49 0.27
N LYS A 77 12.63 0.83 -0.58
CA LYS A 77 13.96 0.19 -0.61
C LYS A 77 14.76 0.30 0.70
N LYS A 78 14.41 1.23 1.60
CA LYS A 78 15.06 1.36 2.92
C LYS A 78 14.41 0.48 3.98
N ARG A 79 13.19 0.02 3.76
CA ARG A 79 12.39 -0.79 4.69
C ARG A 79 12.37 -2.28 4.34
N VAL A 80 12.78 -2.64 3.13
CA VAL A 80 12.81 -3.99 2.56
C VAL A 80 14.23 -4.45 2.27
#